data_AF-A0AAW1WAV3-F1
#
_entry.id   AF-A0AAW1WAV3-F1
#
_cell.length_a   1.000
_cell.length_b   1.000
_cell.length_c   1.000
_cell.angle_alpha   90.00
_cell.angle_beta   90.00
_cell.angle_gamma   90.00
#
_symmetry.space_group_name_H-M   'P 1'
#
loop_
_entity.id
_entity.type
_entity.pdbx_description
1 polymer ?
#
loop_
_entity_poly.entity_id
_entity_poly.type
_entity_poly.pdbx_seq_one_letter_code
_entity_poly.pdbx_strand_id
1 'polypeptide(L)'
;MSSSDFVEMMVLDGYFIIELFRHVCRNDDVIGKNDPISSMPWLIPILTRDLLKLENQLPFFILERLFDLTHTPGFGDPLPLLALKFFNLSFPRPIQVLKETSGDSEAGVSHLLSLFHLSFFYTVLTFVKV
;
A
#
# COMPACT_ATOMS: atom_id res chain seq x y z
N MET A 1 6.79 22.91 -16.19
CA MET A 1 5.88 21.77 -16.34
C MET A 1 4.49 22.33 -16.54
N SER A 2 3.72 21.80 -17.48
CA SER A 2 2.32 22.17 -17.61
C SER A 2 1.51 21.53 -16.47
N SER A 3 0.32 22.04 -16.16
CA SER A 3 -0.58 21.39 -15.20
C SER A 3 -0.99 19.99 -15.66
N SER A 4 -1.07 19.76 -16.97
CA SER A 4 -1.38 18.46 -17.56
C SER A 4 -0.26 17.45 -17.30
N ASP A 5 0.99 17.84 -17.51
CA ASP A 5 2.14 16.95 -17.30
C ASP A 5 2.24 16.53 -15.82
N PHE A 6 1.91 17.45 -14.92
CA PHE A 6 1.90 17.17 -13.48
C PHE A 6 0.83 16.15 -13.10
N VAL A 7 -0.39 16.32 -13.61
CA VAL A 7 -1.49 15.37 -13.36
C VAL A 7 -1.17 14.01 -13.97
N GLU A 8 -0.61 13.97 -15.18
CA GLU A 8 -0.20 12.73 -15.84
C GLU A 8 0.83 11.96 -15.00
N MET A 9 1.88 12.63 -14.50
CA MET A 9 2.86 12.01 -13.60
C MET A 9 2.21 11.44 -12.34
N MET A 10 1.32 12.19 -11.67
CA MET A 10 0.64 11.71 -10.47
C MET A 10 -0.24 10.47 -10.73
N VAL A 11 -0.91 10.45 -11.89
CA VAL A 11 -1.76 9.32 -12.28
C VAL A 11 -0.92 8.09 -12.61
N LEU A 12 0.18 8.26 -13.36
CA LEU A 12 1.10 7.17 -13.70
C LEU A 12 1.75 6.58 -12.44
N ASP A 13 2.25 7.44 -11.56
CA ASP A 13 2.88 7.02 -10.30
C ASP A 13 1.85 6.33 -9.38
N GLY A 14 0.64 6.90 -9.27
CA GLY A 14 -0.43 6.32 -8.47
C GLY A 14 -0.90 4.97 -8.99
N TYR A 15 -1.04 4.83 -10.31
CA TYR A 15 -1.38 3.56 -10.95
C TYR A 15 -0.28 2.51 -10.74
N PHE A 16 1.00 2.90 -10.90
CA PHE A 16 2.14 2.03 -10.63
C PHE A 16 2.12 1.51 -9.19
N ILE A 17 1.88 2.38 -8.20
CA ILE A 17 1.80 2.00 -6.78
C ILE A 17 0.67 0.98 -6.53
N ILE A 18 -0.50 1.20 -7.11
CA ILE A 18 -1.65 0.31 -6.95
C ILE A 18 -1.36 -1.07 -7.55
N GLU A 19 -0.84 -1.11 -8.77
CA GLU A 19 -0.49 -2.37 -9.43
C GLU A 19 0.65 -3.09 -8.70
N LEU A 20 1.65 -2.36 -8.19
CA LEU A 20 2.69 -2.92 -7.34
C LEU A 20 2.09 -3.63 -6.13
N PHE A 21 1.17 -2.98 -5.39
CA PHE A 21 0.54 -3.61 -4.23
C PHE A 21 -0.29 -4.83 -4.59
N ARG A 22 -1.11 -4.74 -5.64
CA ARG A 22 -1.93 -5.87 -6.12
C ARG A 22 -1.07 -7.05 -6.54
N HIS A 23 0.00 -6.78 -7.27
CA HIS A 23 0.88 -7.80 -7.80
C HIS A 23 1.62 -8.53 -6.69
N VAL A 24 2.18 -7.79 -5.73
CA VAL A 24 2.92 -8.36 -4.60
C VAL A 24 2.03 -9.07 -3.59
N CYS A 25 0.78 -8.60 -3.41
CA CYS A 25 -0.15 -9.18 -2.43
C CYS A 25 -1.11 -10.20 -3.05
N ARG A 26 -0.99 -10.53 -4.35
CA ARG A 26 -1.75 -11.62 -4.97
C ARG A 26 -1.30 -12.94 -4.36
N ASN A 27 -2.26 -13.82 -4.04
CA ASN A 27 -1.98 -15.14 -3.47
C ASN A 27 -1.05 -15.94 -4.40
N ASP A 28 -0.11 -16.67 -3.78
CA ASP A 28 0.97 -17.45 -4.42
C ASP A 28 0.48 -18.45 -5.48
N ASP A 29 -0.79 -18.88 -5.42
CA ASP A 29 -1.35 -19.90 -6.33
C ASP A 29 -1.42 -19.46 -7.80
N VAL A 30 -1.28 -18.16 -8.10
CA VAL A 30 -1.35 -17.59 -9.46
C VAL A 30 -0.01 -16.99 -9.91
N ILE A 31 1.00 -16.96 -9.04
CA ILE A 31 2.33 -16.44 -9.38
C ILE A 31 3.02 -17.46 -10.29
N GLY A 32 2.86 -17.27 -11.60
CA GLY A 32 3.67 -17.97 -12.58
C GLY A 32 5.15 -17.72 -12.29
N LYS A 33 6.00 -18.75 -12.48
CA LYS A 33 7.46 -18.77 -12.25
C LYS A 33 8.28 -17.61 -12.85
N ASN A 34 7.67 -16.66 -13.54
CA ASN A 34 8.30 -15.56 -14.28
C ASN A 34 7.86 -14.17 -13.80
N ASP A 35 7.41 -14.04 -12.55
CA ASP A 35 7.11 -12.74 -11.96
C ASP A 35 8.42 -12.00 -11.57
N PRO A 36 8.68 -10.79 -12.10
CA PRO A 36 9.88 -10.02 -11.78
C PRO A 36 10.06 -9.77 -10.28
N ILE A 37 8.98 -9.56 -9.52
CA ILE A 37 9.08 -9.23 -8.10
C ILE A 37 9.32 -10.49 -7.26
N SER A 38 8.73 -11.64 -7.63
CA SER A 38 9.10 -12.94 -7.05
C SER A 38 10.54 -13.33 -7.37
N SER A 39 11.05 -12.92 -8.54
CA SER A 39 12.44 -13.15 -8.93
C SER A 39 13.44 -12.21 -8.24
N MET A 40 12.96 -11.09 -7.68
CA MET A 40 13.78 -10.03 -7.07
C MET A 40 13.27 -9.58 -5.70
N PRO A 41 13.22 -10.47 -4.68
CA PRO A 41 12.74 -10.11 -3.35
C PRO A 41 13.55 -8.99 -2.66
N TRP A 42 14.80 -8.76 -3.09
CA TRP A 42 15.63 -7.64 -2.61
C TRP A 42 15.09 -6.26 -3.02
N LEU A 43 14.18 -6.17 -4.00
CA LEU A 43 13.56 -4.89 -4.39
C LEU A 43 12.55 -4.41 -3.34
N ILE A 44 11.92 -5.32 -2.60
CA ILE A 44 10.90 -4.99 -1.61
C ILE A 44 11.37 -3.96 -0.57
N PRO A 45 12.52 -4.12 0.12
CA PRO A 45 12.99 -3.12 1.07
C PRO A 45 13.37 -1.79 0.39
N ILE A 46 13.85 -1.81 -0.86
CA ILE A 46 14.19 -0.59 -1.62
C ILE A 46 12.91 0.20 -1.94
N LEU A 47 11.92 -0.48 -2.52
CA LEU A 47 10.61 0.09 -2.85
C LEU A 47 9.88 0.58 -1.59
N THR A 48 9.93 -0.20 -0.50
CA THR A 48 9.34 0.21 0.77
C THR A 48 9.94 1.51 1.26
N ARG A 49 11.28 1.62 1.28
CA ARG A 49 11.95 2.85 1.71
C ARG A 49 11.53 4.03 0.82
N ASP A 50 11.53 3.85 -0.49
CA ASP A 50 11.23 4.93 -1.44
C ASP A 50 9.75 5.37 -1.37
N LEU A 51 8.80 4.46 -1.13
CA LEU A 51 7.38 4.78 -0.91
C LEU A 51 7.09 5.46 0.44
N LEU A 52 7.97 5.30 1.43
CA LEU A 52 7.83 5.93 2.75
C LEU A 52 8.57 7.27 2.84
N LYS A 53 9.27 7.70 1.80
CA LYS A 53 9.91 9.02 1.77
C LYS A 53 8.86 10.13 1.67
N LEU A 54 9.07 11.21 2.43
CA LEU A 54 8.22 12.41 2.40
C LEU A 54 8.18 13.08 1.02
N GLU A 55 9.31 13.10 0.31
CA GLU A 55 9.43 13.66 -1.05
C GLU A 55 8.64 12.88 -2.11
N ASN A 56 8.25 11.64 -1.82
CA ASN A 56 7.56 10.73 -2.74
C ASN A 56 6.12 10.41 -2.28
N GLN A 57 5.51 11.25 -1.45
CA GLN A 57 4.14 11.04 -1.00
C GLN A 57 3.13 11.57 -2.03
N LEU A 58 2.29 10.67 -2.54
CA LEU A 58 1.03 11.04 -3.15
C LEU A 58 -0.05 11.19 -2.08
N PRO A 59 -0.94 12.18 -2.21
CA PRO A 59 -2.16 12.23 -1.42
C PRO A 59 -2.94 10.92 -1.54
N PHE A 60 -3.33 10.34 -0.41
CA PHE A 60 -3.96 9.02 -0.37
C PHE A 60 -5.27 8.97 -1.18
N PHE A 61 -6.03 10.07 -1.17
CA PHE A 61 -7.26 10.18 -1.94
C PHE A 61 -7.06 9.94 -3.45
N ILE A 62 -5.88 10.27 -4.01
CA ILE A 62 -5.60 10.01 -5.43
C ILE A 62 -5.48 8.51 -5.67
N LEU A 63 -4.79 7.81 -4.77
CA LEU A 63 -4.68 6.36 -4.82
C LEU A 63 -6.06 5.71 -4.64
N GLU A 64 -6.90 6.21 -3.74
CA GLU A 64 -8.27 5.71 -3.57
C GLU A 64 -9.09 5.87 -4.85
N ARG A 65 -9.08 7.06 -5.46
CA ARG A 65 -9.80 7.31 -6.72
C ARG A 65 -9.32 6.42 -7.86
N LEU A 66 -8.00 6.26 -8.02
CA LEU A 66 -7.42 5.39 -9.03
C LEU A 66 -7.73 3.91 -8.74
N PHE A 67 -7.77 3.52 -7.47
CA PHE A 67 -8.14 2.18 -7.06
C PHE A 67 -9.59 1.89 -7.40
N ASP A 68 -10.52 2.78 -7.06
CA ASP A 68 -11.95 2.66 -7.38
C ASP A 68 -12.20 2.54 -8.89
N LEU A 69 -11.46 3.28 -9.71
CA LEU A 69 -11.58 3.23 -11.17
C LEU A 69 -11.12 1.90 -11.78
N THR A 70 -10.24 1.18 -11.09
CA THR A 70 -9.61 -0.05 -11.59
C THR A 70 -10.04 -1.30 -10.83
N HIS A 71 -10.83 -1.14 -9.77
CA HIS A 71 -11.29 -2.21 -8.90
C HIS A 71 -12.70 -2.67 -9.27
N THR A 72 -12.94 -3.97 -9.15
CA THR A 72 -14.29 -4.54 -9.27
C THR A 72 -14.88 -4.67 -7.86
N PRO A 73 -15.97 -3.94 -7.52
CA PRO A 73 -16.53 -3.96 -6.18
C PRO A 73 -16.80 -5.40 -5.70
N GLY A 74 -16.29 -5.75 -4.51
CA GLY A 74 -16.49 -7.06 -3.89
C GLY A 74 -15.44 -8.13 -4.21
N PHE A 75 -14.38 -7.79 -4.97
CA PHE A 75 -13.30 -8.73 -5.30
C PHE A 75 -11.91 -8.22 -4.85
N GLY A 76 -11.37 -8.81 -3.79
CA GLY A 76 -9.99 -8.55 -3.31
C GLY A 76 -9.93 -7.71 -2.03
N ASP A 77 -8.72 -7.48 -1.54
CA ASP A 77 -8.49 -6.65 -0.35
C ASP A 77 -8.64 -5.15 -0.68
N PRO A 78 -9.09 -4.32 0.27
CA PRO A 78 -9.14 -2.88 0.10
C PRO A 78 -7.72 -2.29 0.01
N LEU A 79 -7.59 -1.13 -0.64
CA LEU A 79 -6.29 -0.46 -0.86
C LEU A 79 -5.45 -0.29 0.42
N PRO A 80 -6.00 0.18 1.57
CA PRO A 80 -5.23 0.29 2.80
C PRO A 80 -4.63 -1.04 3.26
N LEU A 81 -5.40 -2.14 3.13
CA LEU A 81 -4.93 -3.47 3.51
C LEU A 81 -3.85 -3.98 2.57
N LEU A 82 -3.96 -3.72 1.26
CA LEU A 82 -2.92 -4.06 0.28
C LEU A 82 -1.61 -3.32 0.56
N ALA A 83 -1.68 -2.01 0.82
CA ALA A 83 -0.50 -1.21 1.18
C ALA A 83 0.15 -1.71 2.47
N LEU A 84 -0.66 -2.03 3.49
CA LEU A 84 -0.17 -2.56 4.76
C LEU A 84 0.47 -3.95 4.63
N LYS A 85 -0.13 -4.85 3.82
CA LYS A 85 0.47 -6.15 3.49
C LYS A 85 1.81 -5.99 2.80
N PHE A 86 1.91 -5.10 1.82
CA PHE A 86 3.18 -4.79 1.14
C PHE A 86 4.25 -4.33 2.13
N PHE A 87 3.95 -3.34 2.98
CA PHE A 87 4.90 -2.86 3.99
C PHE A 87 5.27 -3.92 5.03
N ASN A 88 4.36 -4.88 5.30
CA ASN A 88 4.60 -5.98 6.22
C ASN A 88 5.71 -6.93 5.76
N LEU A 89 6.03 -6.93 4.47
CA LEU A 89 7.15 -7.71 3.93
C LEU A 89 8.51 -7.21 4.43
N SER A 90 8.62 -5.91 4.70
CA SER A 90 9.82 -5.29 5.28
C SER A 90 9.71 -5.07 6.80
N PHE A 91 8.49 -4.84 7.30
CA PHE A 91 8.20 -4.51 8.70
C PHE A 91 7.08 -5.40 9.25
N PRO A 92 7.39 -6.65 9.65
CA PRO A 92 6.38 -7.62 10.06
C PRO A 92 5.59 -7.19 11.29
N ARG A 93 4.27 -7.27 11.18
CA ARG A 93 3.26 -7.04 12.23
C ARG A 93 2.18 -8.13 12.18
N PRO A 94 1.45 -8.36 13.27
CA PRO A 94 0.32 -9.30 13.29
C PRO A 94 -0.77 -8.92 12.29
N ILE A 95 -1.41 -9.92 11.66
CA ILE A 95 -2.46 -9.71 10.64
C ILE A 95 -3.67 -8.97 11.23
N GLN A 96 -3.99 -9.18 12.52
CA GLN A 96 -5.06 -8.47 13.21
C GLN A 96 -4.83 -6.95 13.19
N VAL A 97 -3.60 -6.51 13.49
CA VAL A 97 -3.21 -5.09 13.45
C VAL A 97 -3.42 -4.50 12.06
N LEU A 98 -3.07 -5.24 11.00
CA LEU A 98 -3.26 -4.77 9.63
C LEU A 98 -4.74 -4.58 9.30
N LYS A 99 -5.59 -5.53 9.72
CA LYS A 99 -7.04 -5.46 9.49
C LYS A 99 -7.68 -4.30 10.25
N GLU A 100 -7.34 -4.13 11.52
CA GLU A 100 -7.82 -3.01 12.35
C GLU A 100 -7.40 -1.65 11.76
N THR A 101 -6.11 -1.50 11.41
CA THR A 101 -5.58 -0.29 10.78
C THR A 101 -6.29 0.01 9.45
N SER A 102 -6.60 -1.02 8.66
CA SER A 102 -7.31 -0.86 7.39
C SER A 102 -8.80 -0.55 7.54
N GLY A 103 -9.42 -0.88 8.67
CA GLY A 103 -10.83 -0.57 8.95
C GLY A 103 -11.01 0.87 9.40
N ASP A 104 -10.06 1.39 10.19
CA ASP A 104 -10.12 2.75 10.73
C ASP A 104 -9.52 3.82 9.79
N SER A 105 -9.00 3.42 8.63
CA SER A 105 -8.38 4.34 7.67
C SER A 105 -9.35 5.36 7.06
N GLU A 106 -10.68 5.17 7.19
CA GLU A 106 -11.69 6.12 6.74
C GLU A 106 -11.61 7.48 7.45
N ALA A 107 -10.92 7.57 8.59
CA ALA A 107 -10.74 8.81 9.34
C ALA A 107 -9.26 9.23 9.42
N GLY A 108 -8.74 9.85 8.37
CA GLY A 108 -7.54 10.71 8.48
C GLY A 108 -6.25 10.20 7.86
N VAL A 109 -6.28 9.22 6.95
CA VAL A 109 -5.09 8.85 6.18
C VAL A 109 -4.85 9.88 5.07
N SER A 110 -3.75 10.65 5.20
CA SER A 110 -3.37 11.66 4.23
C SER A 110 -2.47 11.13 3.11
N HIS A 111 -1.64 10.12 3.39
CA HIS A 111 -0.71 9.51 2.44
C HIS A 111 -0.21 8.13 2.94
N LEU A 112 0.60 7.41 2.15
CA LEU A 112 1.08 6.06 2.49
C LEU A 112 1.87 6.02 3.81
N LEU A 113 2.73 7.01 4.04
CA LEU A 113 3.49 7.10 5.29
C LEU A 113 2.58 7.31 6.52
N SER A 114 1.47 8.05 6.42
CA SER A 114 0.54 8.19 7.55
C SER A 114 -0.16 6.87 7.87
N LEU A 115 -0.57 6.11 6.84
CA LEU A 115 -1.10 4.76 6.99
C LEU A 115 -0.08 3.81 7.64
N PHE A 116 1.18 3.89 7.22
CA PHE A 116 2.26 3.11 7.81
C PHE A 116 2.46 3.43 9.28
N HIS A 117 2.51 4.72 9.67
CA HIS A 117 2.62 5.13 11.07
C HIS A 117 1.41 4.69 11.91
N LEU A 118 0.20 4.78 11.35
CA LEU A 118 -1.02 4.32 12.03
C LEU A 118 -0.91 2.86 12.45
N SER A 119 -0.33 2.00 11.62
CA SER A 119 -0.13 0.58 11.96
C SER A 119 0.75 0.34 13.19
N PHE A 120 1.70 1.23 13.51
CA PHE A 120 2.50 1.12 14.73
C PHE A 120 1.73 1.56 15.96
N PHE A 121 0.84 2.55 15.82
CA PHE A 121 -0.04 2.94 16.92
C PHE A 121 -0.94 1.77 17.35
N TYR A 122 -1.57 1.08 16.39
CA TYR A 122 -2.35 -0.13 16.69
C TYR A 122 -1.48 -1.26 17.24
N THR A 123 -0.27 -1.44 16.72
CA THR A 123 0.68 -2.42 17.28
C THR A 123 0.87 -2.20 18.79
N VAL A 124 1.14 -0.96 19.21
CA VAL A 124 1.31 -0.61 20.64
C VAL A 124 0.01 -0.81 21.43
N LEU A 125 -1.14 -0.44 20.88
CA LEU A 125 -2.44 -0.66 21.53
C LEU A 125 -2.75 -2.14 21.76
N THR A 126 -2.39 -3.03 20.83
CA THR A 126 -2.57 -4.48 20.99
C THR A 126 -1.71 -5.02 22.14
N PHE A 127 -0.49 -4.49 22.33
CA PHE A 127 0.39 -4.89 23.44
C PHE A 127 -0.09 -4.40 24.82
N VAL A 128 -0.83 -3.29 24.91
CA VAL A 128 -1.35 -2.75 26.18
C VAL A 128 -2.67 -3.41 26.60
N LYS A 129 -3.34 -4.16 25.71
CA LYS A 129 -4.60 -4.87 25.98
C LYS A 129 -4.43 -6.32 26.45
N VAL A 130 -3.20 -6.76 26.76
CA VAL A 130 -2.87 -8.07 27.36
C VAL A 130 -2.47 -7.87 28.80
#